data_AF-A0AAV8YAK6-F1
#
_entry.id   AF-A0AAV8YAK6-F1
#
_cell.length_a   1.000
_cell.length_b   1.000
_cell.length_c   1.000
_cell.angle_alpha   90.00
_cell.angle_beta   90.00
_cell.angle_gamma   90.00
#
_symmetry.space_group_name_H-M   'P 1'
#
loop_
_entity.id
_entity.type
_entity.pdbx_description
1 polymer ?
#
loop_
_entity_poly.entity_id
_entity_poly.type
_entity_poly.pdbx_seq_one_letter_code
_entity_poly.pdbx_strand_id
1 'polypeptide(L)'
;MKVNIVSGLFQHENADIFKIYCELYQLLLRNLQLVMKPIFLSDINDMTDVNFKKISDILDNELSYMSIDLIDFGYDYRQVIHKFHIPAEELYKIKLRCRDFVLTLCREIAQRIPVNIGMFNAIKYFSPEFSLKPMDRPKFEQLPLYLLNNTADKRLLDMQWNDLSSVKWHIDENTSSEYFWSNLVLNYKNAGGEQIFKDIAEFALLTLSLPLSNAVVERVFSLMNIIKTKTRNKINMPLLDALIRIKVHFLVEGLCCKNFLPTRRMHQKFNVKMYDQHSCKNNIEKEKEEDNTFDAVNVVFL
;
A
#
# COMPACT_ATOMS: atom_id res chain seq x y z
N MET A 1 2.89 -12.28 -18.75
CA MET A 1 2.09 -11.06 -19.05
C MET A 1 1.46 -10.42 -17.81
N LYS A 2 0.76 -11.17 -16.93
CA LYS A 2 0.08 -10.59 -15.75
C LYS A 2 0.97 -10.03 -14.63
N VAL A 3 2.17 -10.58 -14.41
CA VAL A 3 3.11 -10.07 -13.40
C VAL A 3 3.46 -8.60 -13.68
N ASN A 4 3.76 -8.24 -14.93
CA ASN A 4 4.07 -6.86 -15.31
C ASN A 4 2.88 -5.90 -15.11
N ILE A 5 1.66 -6.40 -15.26
CA ILE A 5 0.44 -5.61 -15.01
C ILE A 5 0.34 -5.28 -13.52
N VAL A 6 0.47 -6.28 -12.65
CA VAL A 6 0.43 -6.08 -11.19
C VAL A 6 1.58 -5.18 -10.73
N SER A 7 2.79 -5.37 -11.26
CA SER A 7 3.91 -4.46 -10.98
C SER A 7 3.64 -3.02 -11.45
N GLY A 8 2.95 -2.85 -12.58
CA GLY A 8 2.49 -1.54 -13.04
C GLY A 8 1.46 -0.90 -12.10
N LEU A 9 0.55 -1.70 -11.51
CA LEU A 9 -0.43 -1.21 -10.53
C LEU A 9 0.25 -0.59 -9.30
N PHE A 10 1.33 -1.20 -8.80
CA PHE A 10 2.13 -0.64 -7.70
C PHE A 10 2.88 0.65 -8.05
N GLN A 11 3.02 0.99 -9.34
CA GLN A 11 3.71 2.21 -9.79
C GLN A 11 2.78 3.43 -9.90
N HIS A 12 1.47 3.23 -9.87
CA HIS A 12 0.51 4.34 -9.92
C HIS A 12 0.53 5.15 -8.61
N GLU A 13 0.39 6.48 -8.73
CA GLU A 13 0.49 7.40 -7.59
C GLU A 13 -0.70 7.32 -6.63
N ASN A 14 -1.91 7.10 -7.15
CA ASN A 14 -3.18 7.05 -6.40
C ASN A 14 -3.88 5.69 -6.54
N ALA A 15 -3.14 4.60 -6.63
CA ALA A 15 -3.77 3.29 -6.73
C ALA A 15 -4.35 2.86 -5.38
N ASP A 16 -5.59 2.39 -5.41
CA ASP A 16 -6.28 1.81 -4.25
C ASP A 16 -5.50 0.57 -3.80
N ILE A 17 -4.75 0.74 -2.70
CA ILE A 17 -3.85 -0.27 -2.14
C ILE A 17 -4.61 -1.59 -1.92
N PHE A 18 -5.89 -1.53 -1.50
CA PHE A 18 -6.71 -2.72 -1.30
C PHE A 18 -6.87 -3.53 -2.60
N LYS A 19 -7.27 -2.86 -3.68
CA LYS A 19 -7.45 -3.49 -4.99
C LYS A 19 -6.14 -4.11 -5.49
N ILE A 20 -5.01 -3.44 -5.28
CA ILE A 20 -3.69 -3.96 -5.68
C ILE A 20 -3.33 -5.25 -4.94
N TYR A 21 -3.53 -5.30 -3.62
CA TYR A 21 -3.23 -6.51 -2.84
C TYR A 21 -4.18 -7.67 -3.17
N CYS A 22 -5.45 -7.39 -3.46
CA CYS A 22 -6.36 -8.42 -3.98
C CYS A 22 -5.88 -8.99 -5.32
N GLU A 23 -5.44 -8.15 -6.25
CA GLU A 23 -4.85 -8.60 -7.53
C GLU A 23 -3.57 -9.42 -7.31
N LEU A 24 -2.72 -9.01 -6.36
CA LEU A 24 -1.52 -9.75 -5.98
C LEU A 24 -1.85 -11.13 -5.39
N TYR A 25 -2.89 -11.21 -4.54
CA TYR A 25 -3.37 -12.47 -3.98
C TYR A 25 -3.97 -13.38 -5.04
N GLN A 26 -4.75 -12.85 -5.98
CA GLN A 26 -5.26 -13.63 -7.12
C GLN A 26 -4.14 -14.12 -8.03
N LEU A 27 -3.09 -13.33 -8.23
CA LEU A 27 -1.90 -13.74 -8.94
C LEU A 27 -1.22 -14.91 -8.22
N LEU A 28 -1.07 -14.84 -6.90
CA LEU A 28 -0.52 -15.93 -6.09
C LEU A 28 -1.33 -17.22 -6.26
N LEU A 29 -2.66 -17.17 -6.09
CA LEU A 29 -3.52 -18.36 -6.21
C LEU A 29 -3.42 -19.01 -7.60
N ARG A 30 -3.40 -18.20 -8.67
CA ARG A 30 -3.26 -18.72 -10.03
C ARG A 30 -1.92 -19.42 -10.26
N ASN A 31 -0.84 -18.88 -9.72
CA ASN A 31 0.48 -19.52 -9.83
C ASN A 31 0.55 -20.78 -8.97
N LEU A 32 -0.07 -20.80 -7.78
CA LEU A 32 -0.17 -22.00 -6.94
C LEU A 32 -0.97 -23.10 -7.65
N GLN A 33 -2.10 -22.78 -8.26
CA GLN A 33 -2.91 -23.75 -9.02
C GLN A 33 -2.15 -24.41 -10.17
N LEU A 34 -1.10 -23.77 -10.69
CA LEU A 34 -0.26 -24.30 -11.76
C LEU A 34 0.76 -25.34 -11.26
N VAL A 35 1.29 -25.18 -10.04
CA VAL A 35 2.39 -26.01 -9.51
C VAL A 35 2.00 -26.93 -8.35
N MET A 36 0.84 -26.72 -7.72
CA MET A 36 0.36 -27.47 -6.56
C MET A 36 -0.79 -28.41 -6.92
N LYS A 37 -0.94 -29.51 -6.19
CA LYS A 37 -2.08 -30.41 -6.36
C LYS A 37 -3.38 -29.72 -5.92
N PRO A 38 -4.48 -29.82 -6.71
CA PRO A 38 -5.75 -29.16 -6.41
C PRO A 38 -6.35 -29.50 -5.04
N ILE A 39 -6.08 -30.70 -4.52
CA ILE A 39 -6.57 -31.18 -3.22
C ILE A 39 -6.14 -30.27 -2.06
N PHE A 40 -4.96 -29.65 -2.15
CA PHE A 40 -4.48 -28.74 -1.11
C PHE A 40 -5.01 -27.31 -1.26
N LEU A 41 -5.66 -26.99 -2.38
CA LEU A 41 -6.11 -25.64 -2.73
C LEU A 41 -7.63 -25.45 -2.69
N SER A 42 -8.43 -26.52 -2.59
CA SER A 42 -9.89 -26.47 -2.69
C SER A 42 -10.57 -25.55 -1.68
N ASP A 43 -9.93 -25.34 -0.53
CA ASP A 43 -10.51 -24.61 0.60
C ASP A 43 -10.01 -23.16 0.70
N ILE A 44 -9.17 -22.72 -0.26
CA ILE A 44 -8.54 -21.40 -0.26
C ILE A 44 -9.25 -20.50 -1.26
N ASN A 45 -10.22 -19.72 -0.74
CA ASN A 45 -11.04 -18.83 -1.57
C ASN A 45 -10.80 -17.34 -1.26
N ASP A 46 -10.50 -17.01 0.00
CA ASP A 46 -10.43 -15.63 0.48
C ASP A 46 -9.09 -15.29 1.16
N MET A 47 -8.72 -14.01 1.07
CA MET A 47 -7.53 -13.45 1.71
C MET A 47 -7.77 -13.31 3.23
N THR A 48 -7.38 -14.34 3.98
CA THR A 48 -7.46 -14.40 5.44
C THR A 48 -6.14 -14.89 6.04
N ASP A 49 -5.88 -14.54 7.30
CA ASP A 49 -4.67 -14.99 8.02
C ASP A 49 -4.56 -16.52 8.06
N VAL A 50 -5.70 -17.21 8.23
CA VAL A 50 -5.77 -18.68 8.26
C VAL A 50 -5.36 -19.28 6.91
N ASN A 51 -5.92 -18.75 5.81
CA ASN A 51 -5.59 -19.23 4.46
C ASN A 51 -4.16 -18.91 4.07
N PHE A 52 -3.63 -17.76 4.51
CA PHE A 52 -2.25 -17.40 4.26
C PHE A 52 -1.27 -18.34 4.98
N LYS A 53 -1.57 -18.71 6.23
CA LYS A 53 -0.79 -19.74 6.95
C LYS A 53 -0.81 -21.07 6.21
N LYS A 54 -1.98 -21.54 5.75
CA LYS A 54 -2.09 -22.74 4.92
C LYS A 54 -1.24 -22.65 3.65
N ILE A 55 -1.24 -21.50 2.96
CA ILE A 55 -0.41 -21.30 1.75
C ILE A 55 1.07 -21.45 2.08
N SER A 56 1.53 -20.89 3.21
CA SER A 56 2.92 -21.07 3.66
C SER A 56 3.25 -22.54 3.91
N ASP A 57 2.39 -23.24 4.66
CA ASP A 57 2.56 -24.67 4.96
C ASP A 57 2.58 -25.53 3.69
N ILE A 58 1.78 -25.17 2.68
CA ILE A 58 1.75 -25.84 1.37
C ILE A 58 3.05 -25.57 0.59
N LEU A 59 3.51 -24.32 0.55
CA LEU A 59 4.73 -23.93 -0.16
C LEU A 59 5.99 -24.62 0.37
N ASP A 60 6.02 -24.93 1.67
CA ASP A 60 7.12 -25.62 2.34
C ASP A 60 7.02 -27.16 2.26
N ASN A 61 5.85 -27.69 1.86
CA ASN A 61 5.63 -29.12 1.74
C ASN A 61 5.83 -29.63 0.30
N GLU A 62 6.93 -30.33 0.05
CA GLU A 62 7.24 -30.90 -1.27
C GLU A 62 6.21 -31.93 -1.77
N LEU A 63 5.48 -32.60 -0.86
CA LEU A 63 4.43 -33.57 -1.23
C LEU A 63 3.21 -32.90 -1.85
N SER A 64 3.05 -31.59 -1.64
CA SER A 64 1.97 -30.80 -2.23
C SER A 64 2.18 -30.49 -3.71
N TYR A 65 3.42 -30.63 -4.19
CA TYR A 65 3.80 -30.25 -5.55
C TYR A 65 3.20 -31.21 -6.57
N MET A 66 2.77 -30.65 -7.70
CA MET A 66 2.29 -31.41 -8.84
C MET A 66 3.47 -32.09 -9.55
N SER A 67 3.22 -33.28 -10.11
CA SER A 67 4.21 -33.93 -10.97
C SER A 67 4.46 -33.07 -12.21
N ILE A 68 5.71 -33.00 -12.64
CA ILE A 68 6.20 -32.17 -13.75
C ILE A 68 5.48 -32.50 -15.07
N ASP A 69 5.03 -33.75 -15.22
CA ASP A 69 4.33 -34.21 -16.42
C ASP A 69 2.91 -33.64 -16.54
N LEU A 70 2.30 -33.29 -15.41
CA LEU A 70 0.93 -32.75 -15.34
C LEU A 70 0.88 -31.22 -15.42
N ILE A 71 2.03 -30.54 -15.26
CA ILE A 71 2.10 -29.07 -15.29
C ILE A 71 2.00 -28.59 -16.73
N ASP A 72 0.98 -27.77 -17.01
CA ASP A 72 0.84 -27.05 -18.26
C ASP A 72 1.27 -25.58 -18.11
N PHE A 73 2.40 -25.23 -18.74
CA PHE A 73 2.92 -23.86 -18.79
C PHE A 73 2.24 -22.99 -19.88
N GLY A 74 1.26 -23.54 -20.60
CA GLY A 74 0.40 -22.81 -21.53
C GLY A 74 0.83 -22.86 -23.00
N TYR A 75 0.12 -22.09 -23.82
CA TYR A 75 0.19 -22.18 -25.28
C TYR A 75 1.54 -21.76 -25.88
N ASP A 76 2.08 -20.62 -25.45
CA ASP A 76 3.34 -20.08 -25.98
C ASP A 76 4.51 -21.03 -25.71
N TYR A 77 4.52 -21.66 -24.52
CA TYR A 77 5.49 -22.68 -24.16
C TYR A 77 5.44 -23.88 -25.11
N ARG A 78 4.24 -24.38 -25.43
CA ARG A 78 4.06 -25.48 -26.39
C ARG A 78 4.52 -25.10 -27.79
N GLN A 79 4.23 -23.89 -28.26
CA GLN A 79 4.71 -23.41 -29.56
C GLN A 79 6.24 -23.40 -29.64
N VAL A 80 6.91 -22.89 -28.61
CA VAL A 80 8.37 -22.80 -28.56
C VAL A 80 8.98 -24.21 -28.58
N ILE A 81 8.47 -25.15 -27.79
CA ILE A 81 8.96 -26.54 -27.82
C ILE A 81 8.79 -27.16 -29.20
N HIS A 82 7.60 -27.03 -29.80
CA HIS A 82 7.34 -27.56 -31.14
C HIS A 82 8.26 -26.96 -32.20
N LYS A 83 8.63 -25.69 -32.06
CA LYS A 83 9.55 -25.02 -32.98
C LYS A 83 10.98 -25.54 -32.86
N PHE A 84 11.47 -25.76 -31.65
CA PHE A 84 12.89 -26.07 -31.38
C PHE A 84 13.22 -27.58 -31.30
N HIS A 85 12.23 -28.49 -31.35
CA HIS A 85 12.44 -29.95 -31.34
C HIS A 85 13.43 -30.42 -30.26
N ILE A 86 13.16 -30.03 -29.01
CA ILE A 86 14.07 -30.23 -27.88
C ILE A 86 14.04 -31.72 -27.43
N PRO A 87 15.21 -32.35 -27.15
CA PRO A 87 15.28 -33.69 -26.59
C PRO A 87 14.55 -33.83 -25.25
N ALA A 88 14.00 -35.03 -24.96
CA ALA A 88 13.17 -35.27 -23.77
C ALA A 88 13.89 -34.98 -22.44
N GLU A 89 15.19 -35.27 -22.34
CA GLU A 89 15.98 -35.03 -21.11
C GLU A 89 16.15 -33.53 -20.82
N GLU A 90 16.45 -32.74 -21.86
CA GLU A 90 16.57 -31.28 -21.74
C GLU A 90 15.21 -30.63 -21.49
N LEU A 91 14.15 -31.15 -22.09
CA LEU A 91 12.78 -30.72 -21.84
C LEU A 91 12.37 -30.93 -20.37
N TYR A 92 12.75 -32.07 -19.78
CA TYR A 92 12.53 -32.33 -18.35
C TYR A 92 13.26 -31.31 -17.46
N LYS A 93 14.55 -31.03 -17.75
CA LYS A 93 15.34 -30.01 -17.03
C LYS A 93 14.73 -28.61 -17.15
N ILE A 94 14.22 -28.25 -18.33
CA ILE A 94 13.55 -26.96 -18.55
C ILE A 94 12.26 -26.89 -17.71
N LYS A 95 11.42 -27.92 -17.74
CA LYS A 95 10.18 -27.96 -16.95
C LYS A 95 10.46 -27.86 -15.45
N LEU A 96 11.50 -28.54 -14.95
CA LEU A 96 11.95 -28.42 -13.57
C LEU A 96 12.26 -26.96 -13.21
N ARG A 97 13.11 -26.30 -14.01
CA ARG A 97 13.47 -24.89 -13.80
C ARG A 97 12.25 -23.97 -13.84
N CYS A 98 11.31 -24.20 -14.76
CA CYS A 98 10.07 -23.43 -14.83
C CYS A 98 9.23 -23.59 -13.57
N ARG A 99 9.06 -24.82 -13.06
CA ARG A 99 8.34 -25.08 -11.80
C ARG A 99 9.04 -24.39 -10.63
N ASP A 100 10.35 -24.56 -10.50
CA ASP A 100 11.12 -24.01 -9.38
C ASP A 100 11.12 -22.47 -9.40
N PHE A 101 11.13 -21.87 -10.60
CA PHE A 101 10.91 -20.43 -10.76
C PHE A 101 9.52 -20.00 -10.27
N VAL A 102 8.45 -20.71 -10.65
CA VAL A 102 7.08 -20.38 -10.20
C VAL A 102 6.94 -20.56 -8.68
N LEU A 103 7.54 -21.60 -8.10
CA LEU A 103 7.57 -21.79 -6.64
C LEU A 103 8.28 -20.63 -5.94
N THR A 104 9.43 -20.21 -6.47
CA THR A 104 10.19 -19.07 -5.93
C THR A 104 9.36 -17.78 -6.04
N LEU A 105 8.71 -17.55 -7.18
CA LEU A 105 7.79 -16.43 -7.38
C LEU A 105 6.65 -16.43 -6.36
N CYS A 106 6.02 -17.58 -6.11
CA CYS A 106 4.96 -17.69 -5.10
C CYS A 106 5.47 -17.35 -3.69
N ARG A 107 6.66 -17.83 -3.29
CA ARG A 107 7.27 -17.49 -1.99
C ARG A 107 7.54 -15.99 -1.87
N GLU A 108 8.12 -15.40 -2.91
CA GLU A 108 8.40 -13.97 -2.98
C GLU A 108 7.12 -13.12 -2.91
N ILE A 109 6.07 -13.53 -3.63
CA ILE A 109 4.77 -12.84 -3.56
C ILE A 109 4.16 -12.96 -2.16
N ALA A 110 4.19 -14.17 -1.58
CA ALA A 110 3.68 -14.39 -0.23
C ALA A 110 4.37 -13.47 0.79
N GLN A 111 5.71 -13.38 0.77
CA GLN A 111 6.46 -12.50 1.67
C GLN A 111 6.08 -11.00 1.58
N ARG A 112 5.52 -10.55 0.45
CA ARG A 112 5.14 -9.15 0.22
C ARG A 112 3.70 -8.83 0.63
N ILE A 113 2.88 -9.84 0.90
CA ILE A 113 1.52 -9.65 1.42
C ILE A 113 1.64 -9.29 2.92
N PRO A 114 0.91 -8.27 3.40
CA PRO A 114 1.00 -7.82 4.79
C PRO A 114 0.58 -8.94 5.75
N VAL A 115 1.34 -9.09 6.85
CA VAL A 115 1.11 -10.10 7.90
C VAL A 115 -0.22 -9.88 8.62
N ASN A 116 -0.70 -8.63 8.68
CA ASN A 116 -1.93 -8.24 9.37
C ASN A 116 -3.10 -8.15 8.38
N ILE A 117 -3.48 -9.27 7.77
CA ILE A 117 -4.56 -9.30 6.76
C ILE A 117 -5.88 -8.85 7.38
N GLY A 118 -6.13 -9.19 8.65
CA GLY A 118 -7.30 -8.70 9.39
C GLY A 118 -7.41 -7.17 9.44
N MET A 119 -6.30 -6.47 9.69
CA MET A 119 -6.25 -5.00 9.62
C MET A 119 -6.56 -4.52 8.22
N PHE A 120 -5.90 -5.11 7.23
CA PHE A 120 -6.05 -4.73 5.84
C PHE A 120 -7.49 -4.86 5.33
N ASN A 121 -8.15 -5.96 5.71
CA ASN A 121 -9.57 -6.19 5.41
C ASN A 121 -10.48 -5.21 6.14
N ALA A 122 -10.13 -4.77 7.35
CA ALA A 122 -10.91 -3.80 8.09
C ALA A 122 -10.82 -2.39 7.48
N ILE A 123 -9.68 -2.02 6.90
CA ILE A 123 -9.49 -0.70 6.25
C ILE A 123 -10.38 -0.55 5.01
N LYS A 124 -10.59 -1.65 4.28
CA LYS A 124 -11.50 -1.71 3.12
C LYS A 124 -12.89 -1.15 3.41
N TYR A 125 -13.37 -1.30 4.65
CA TYR A 125 -14.70 -0.84 5.06
C TYR A 125 -14.85 0.68 5.05
N PHE A 126 -13.75 1.43 5.03
CA PHE A 126 -13.78 2.89 4.84
C PHE A 126 -13.89 3.31 3.38
N SER A 127 -13.78 2.40 2.40
CA SER A 127 -14.08 2.76 1.02
C SER A 127 -15.57 3.10 0.86
N PRO A 128 -15.93 4.15 0.09
CA PRO A 128 -17.33 4.53 -0.15
C PRO A 128 -18.19 3.39 -0.70
N GLU A 129 -17.57 2.48 -1.47
CA GLU A 129 -18.20 1.28 -2.00
C GLU A 129 -18.69 0.31 -0.91
N PHE A 130 -18.13 0.36 0.30
CA PHE A 130 -18.48 -0.53 1.42
C PHE A 130 -19.19 0.21 2.55
N SER A 131 -18.77 1.44 2.87
CA SER A 131 -19.34 2.23 3.96
C SER A 131 -20.79 2.66 3.71
N LEU A 132 -21.18 2.80 2.43
CA LEU A 132 -22.51 3.30 2.03
C LEU A 132 -23.42 2.22 1.41
N LYS A 133 -22.98 0.96 1.37
CA LYS A 133 -23.82 -0.14 0.86
C LYS A 133 -25.04 -0.35 1.75
N PRO A 134 -26.27 -0.34 1.22
CA PRO A 134 -27.47 -0.50 2.06
C PRO A 134 -27.62 -1.90 2.70
N MET A 135 -27.19 -2.96 2.00
CA MET A 135 -27.44 -4.35 2.41
C MET A 135 -26.22 -5.05 3.03
N ASP A 136 -25.01 -4.80 2.50
CA ASP A 136 -23.76 -5.45 2.94
C ASP A 136 -22.85 -4.50 3.72
N ARG A 137 -23.45 -3.58 4.49
CA ARG A 137 -22.68 -2.64 5.30
C ARG A 137 -21.96 -3.37 6.43
N PRO A 138 -20.66 -3.11 6.66
CA PRO A 138 -19.97 -3.67 7.80
C PRO A 138 -20.53 -3.07 9.11
N LYS A 139 -20.69 -3.94 10.10
CA LYS A 139 -21.08 -3.52 11.46
C LYS A 139 -19.96 -2.73 12.11
N PHE A 140 -20.29 -1.88 13.08
CA PHE A 140 -19.30 -1.06 13.78
C PHE A 140 -18.19 -1.91 14.43
N GLU A 141 -18.51 -3.10 14.93
CA GLU A 141 -17.53 -4.01 15.56
C GLU A 141 -16.52 -4.60 14.56
N GLN A 142 -16.80 -4.53 13.26
CA GLN A 142 -15.92 -5.02 12.20
C GLN A 142 -14.90 -3.96 11.76
N LEU A 143 -15.07 -2.70 12.18
CA LEU A 143 -14.09 -1.65 11.95
C LEU A 143 -12.82 -1.90 12.78
N PRO A 144 -11.67 -1.33 12.40
CA PRO A 144 -10.41 -1.53 13.13
C PRO A 144 -10.36 -0.72 14.44
N LEU A 145 -11.27 -1.00 15.37
CA LEU A 145 -11.47 -0.26 16.61
C LEU A 145 -10.26 -0.31 17.56
N TYR A 146 -9.33 -1.23 17.36
CA TYR A 146 -8.08 -1.30 18.11
C TYR A 146 -7.11 -0.16 17.78
N LEU A 147 -7.32 0.55 16.65
CA LEU A 147 -6.57 1.76 16.30
C LEU A 147 -7.05 3.00 17.06
N LEU A 148 -8.23 2.93 17.70
CA LEU A 148 -8.74 4.03 18.51
C LEU A 148 -7.93 4.15 19.80
N ASN A 149 -7.60 5.38 20.17
CA ASN A 149 -7.07 5.65 21.50
C ASN A 149 -8.12 5.32 22.56
N ASN A 150 -7.67 4.91 23.76
CA ASN A 150 -8.56 4.54 24.87
C ASN A 150 -9.50 5.68 25.33
N THR A 151 -9.23 6.90 24.91
CA THR A 151 -10.02 8.10 25.20
C THR A 151 -11.15 8.37 24.21
N ALA A 152 -11.24 7.63 23.09
CA ALA A 152 -12.25 7.85 22.08
C ALA A 152 -13.64 7.33 22.53
N ASP A 153 -14.68 8.13 22.31
CA ASP A 153 -16.05 7.73 22.62
C ASP A 153 -16.60 6.79 21.54
N LYS A 154 -16.50 5.49 21.80
CA LYS A 154 -17.00 4.43 20.91
C LYS A 154 -18.50 4.51 20.67
N ARG A 155 -19.28 5.05 21.62
CA ARG A 155 -20.73 5.17 21.46
C ARG A 155 -21.06 6.27 20.46
N LEU A 156 -20.36 7.39 20.55
CA LEU A 156 -20.50 8.48 19.59
C LEU A 156 -20.12 8.01 18.19
N LEU A 157 -19.01 7.29 18.05
CA LEU A 157 -18.56 6.74 16.77
C LEU A 157 -19.56 5.75 16.15
N ASP A 158 -20.16 4.87 16.96
CA ASP A 158 -21.18 3.92 16.49
C ASP A 158 -22.45 4.66 15.99
N MET A 159 -22.90 5.67 16.74
CA MET A 159 -24.01 6.52 16.29
C MET A 159 -23.69 7.22 14.97
N GLN A 160 -22.54 7.89 14.87
CA GLN A 160 -22.11 8.57 13.64
C GLN A 160 -21.95 7.61 12.47
N TRP A 161 -21.43 6.40 12.72
CA TRP A 161 -21.37 5.36 11.72
C TRP A 161 -22.78 5.02 11.24
N ASN A 162 -23.71 4.66 12.10
CA ASN A 162 -25.08 4.29 11.70
C ASN A 162 -25.80 5.42 10.93
N ASP A 163 -25.67 6.65 11.40
CA ASP A 163 -26.29 7.85 10.81
C ASP A 163 -25.73 8.23 9.43
N LEU A 164 -24.52 7.78 9.10
CA LEU A 164 -23.91 8.03 7.78
C LEU A 164 -24.80 7.53 6.63
N SER A 165 -25.56 6.46 6.85
CA SER A 165 -26.46 5.87 5.83
C SER A 165 -27.74 6.69 5.59
N SER A 166 -28.10 7.54 6.55
CA SER A 166 -29.28 8.42 6.47
C SER A 166 -29.07 9.61 5.53
N VAL A 167 -27.81 9.92 5.19
CA VAL A 167 -27.45 11.03 4.31
C VAL A 167 -27.22 10.54 2.88
N LYS A 168 -27.76 11.27 1.91
CA LYS A 168 -27.48 11.03 0.49
C LYS A 168 -26.18 11.70 0.10
N TRP A 169 -25.14 10.89 -0.11
CA TRP A 169 -23.83 11.37 -0.55
C TRP A 169 -23.77 11.43 -2.08
N HIS A 170 -23.27 12.54 -2.62
CA HIS A 170 -22.98 12.68 -4.05
C HIS A 170 -21.55 12.20 -4.30
N ILE A 171 -21.42 11.01 -4.87
CA ILE A 171 -20.13 10.35 -5.11
C ILE A 171 -20.02 10.09 -6.61
N ASP A 172 -18.94 10.59 -7.19
CA ASP A 172 -18.55 10.27 -8.57
C ASP A 172 -17.73 8.97 -8.59
N GLU A 173 -17.69 8.27 -9.74
CA GLU A 173 -16.94 7.01 -9.91
C GLU A 173 -15.44 7.13 -9.57
N ASN A 174 -14.86 8.34 -9.65
CA ASN A 174 -13.45 8.60 -9.38
C ASN A 174 -13.18 9.13 -7.95
N THR A 175 -14.17 9.11 -7.07
CA THR A 175 -14.01 9.62 -5.70
C THR A 175 -13.12 8.67 -4.90
N SER A 176 -11.95 9.15 -4.48
CA SER A 176 -11.07 8.37 -3.60
C SER A 176 -11.64 8.31 -2.18
N SER A 177 -11.29 7.27 -1.42
CA SER A 177 -11.72 7.11 -0.03
C SER A 177 -11.27 8.29 0.83
N GLU A 178 -10.05 8.75 0.64
CA GLU A 178 -9.46 9.88 1.36
C GLU A 178 -10.22 11.18 1.06
N TYR A 179 -10.57 11.42 -0.20
CA TYR A 179 -11.37 12.58 -0.59
C TYR A 179 -12.77 12.53 0.01
N PHE A 180 -13.41 11.36 0.00
CA PHE A 180 -14.73 11.17 0.59
C PHE A 180 -14.75 11.55 2.08
N TRP A 181 -13.83 11.02 2.88
CA TRP A 181 -13.80 11.31 4.31
C TRP A 181 -13.36 12.74 4.63
N SER A 182 -12.35 13.27 3.93
CA SER A 182 -11.81 14.61 4.20
C SER A 182 -12.69 15.75 3.70
N ASN A 183 -13.27 15.62 2.51
CA ASN A 183 -13.98 16.73 1.87
C ASN A 183 -15.49 16.66 2.00
N LEU A 184 -16.07 15.45 2.05
CA LEU A 184 -17.52 15.29 2.14
C LEU A 184 -17.96 15.05 3.58
N VAL A 185 -17.46 14.01 4.23
CA VAL A 185 -17.96 13.60 5.56
C VAL A 185 -17.50 14.56 6.66
N LEU A 186 -16.22 14.91 6.71
CA LEU A 186 -15.68 15.82 7.74
C LEU A 186 -16.28 17.22 7.65
N ASN A 187 -16.55 17.72 6.44
CA ASN A 187 -17.12 19.05 6.23
C ASN A 187 -18.65 19.08 6.29
N TYR A 188 -19.31 17.94 6.43
CA TYR A 188 -20.77 17.87 6.52
C TYR A 188 -21.25 18.52 7.82
N LYS A 189 -22.16 19.49 7.67
CA LYS A 189 -22.74 20.23 8.79
C LYS A 189 -24.25 20.05 8.84
N ASN A 190 -24.79 19.90 10.04
CA ASN A 190 -26.24 19.92 10.24
C ASN A 190 -26.80 21.35 10.08
N ALA A 191 -28.13 21.49 10.19
CA ALA A 191 -28.80 22.79 10.13
C ALA A 191 -28.31 23.79 11.21
N GLY A 192 -27.73 23.30 12.31
CA GLY A 192 -27.10 24.09 13.36
C GLY A 192 -25.64 24.48 13.09
N GLY A 193 -25.04 24.04 11.99
CA GLY A 193 -23.65 24.32 11.63
C GLY A 193 -22.63 23.40 12.31
N GLU A 194 -23.06 22.37 13.04
CA GLU A 194 -22.20 21.42 13.74
C GLU A 194 -21.79 20.26 12.83
N GLN A 195 -20.53 19.82 12.95
CA GLN A 195 -19.98 18.70 12.20
C GLN A 195 -20.38 17.38 12.86
N ILE A 196 -21.51 16.80 12.43
CA ILE A 196 -22.09 15.62 13.09
C ILE A 196 -21.30 14.33 12.87
N PHE A 197 -20.44 14.25 11.84
CA PHE A 197 -19.65 13.06 11.51
C PHE A 197 -18.14 13.25 11.75
N LYS A 198 -17.78 14.24 12.57
CA LYS A 198 -16.38 14.63 12.75
C LYS A 198 -15.52 13.48 13.26
N ASP A 199 -15.93 12.83 14.34
CA ASP A 199 -15.13 11.80 15.01
C ASP A 199 -14.95 10.57 14.13
N ILE A 200 -15.99 10.12 13.42
CA ILE A 200 -15.91 8.97 12.52
C ILE A 200 -15.06 9.30 11.29
N ALA A 201 -15.11 10.54 10.79
CA ALA A 201 -14.26 10.99 9.69
C ALA A 201 -12.79 11.08 10.10
N GLU A 202 -12.49 11.65 11.28
CA GLU A 202 -11.13 11.68 11.82
C GLU A 202 -10.58 10.28 12.04
N PHE A 203 -11.40 9.34 12.55
CA PHE A 203 -11.01 7.95 12.70
C PHE A 203 -10.73 7.25 11.36
N ALA A 204 -11.60 7.46 10.37
CA ALA A 204 -11.40 6.92 9.02
C ALA A 204 -10.11 7.48 8.39
N LEU A 205 -9.87 8.78 8.50
CA LEU A 205 -8.67 9.44 7.97
C LEU A 205 -7.40 8.96 8.67
N LEU A 206 -7.42 8.83 10.00
CA LEU A 206 -6.30 8.24 10.76
C LEU A 206 -5.98 6.84 10.23
N THR A 207 -7.01 6.03 10.05
CA THR A 207 -6.84 4.65 9.57
C THR A 207 -6.32 4.60 8.13
N LEU A 208 -6.86 5.43 7.23
CA LEU A 208 -6.43 5.52 5.83
C LEU A 208 -5.03 6.13 5.67
N SER A 209 -4.56 6.89 6.67
CA SER A 209 -3.20 7.47 6.67
C SER A 209 -2.10 6.46 7.04
N LEU A 210 -2.46 5.26 7.49
CA LEU A 210 -1.48 4.24 7.85
C LEU A 210 -0.69 3.78 6.62
N PRO A 211 0.64 3.70 6.71
CA PRO A 211 1.46 3.18 5.63
C PRO A 211 1.27 1.66 5.51
N LEU A 212 0.36 1.22 4.64
CA LEU A 212 0.03 -0.20 4.46
C LEU A 212 1.05 -0.98 3.62
N SER A 213 1.99 -0.30 2.97
CA SER A 213 3.01 -0.94 2.15
C SER A 213 4.31 -0.15 2.13
N ASN A 214 5.40 -0.84 1.81
CA ASN A 214 6.72 -0.24 1.61
C ASN A 214 6.82 0.60 0.33
N ALA A 215 5.78 0.64 -0.51
CA ALA A 215 5.80 1.36 -1.79
C ALA A 215 6.11 2.85 -1.64
N VAL A 216 5.64 3.49 -0.56
CA VAL A 216 5.95 4.90 -0.26
C VAL A 216 7.45 5.08 -0.01
N VAL A 217 8.06 4.18 0.76
CA VAL A 217 9.50 4.19 1.07
C VAL A 217 10.32 3.93 -0.20
N GLU A 218 9.92 2.95 -1.02
CA GLU A 218 10.57 2.66 -2.30
C GLU A 218 10.49 3.83 -3.29
N ARG A 219 9.39 4.59 -3.29
CA ARG A 219 9.25 5.81 -4.08
C ARG A 219 10.24 6.88 -3.63
N VAL A 220 10.42 7.06 -2.32
CA VAL A 220 11.44 7.98 -1.76
C VAL A 220 12.85 7.51 -2.12
N PHE A 221 13.14 6.21 -2.07
CA PHE A 221 14.43 5.68 -2.51
C PHE A 221 14.66 5.87 -4.02
N SER A 222 13.61 5.76 -4.83
CA SER A 222 13.68 6.06 -6.26
C SER A 222 14.00 7.55 -6.50
N LEU A 223 13.37 8.46 -5.76
CA LEU A 223 13.71 9.89 -5.77
C LEU A 223 15.16 10.12 -5.32
N MET A 224 15.62 9.41 -4.29
CA MET A 224 17.00 9.47 -3.82
C MET A 224 17.97 9.03 -4.93
N ASN A 225 17.66 7.98 -5.68
CA ASN A 225 18.48 7.52 -6.81
C ASN A 225 18.53 8.53 -7.96
N ILE A 226 17.45 9.29 -8.19
CA ILE A 226 17.46 10.41 -9.15
C ILE A 226 18.38 11.53 -8.66
N ILE A 227 18.38 11.81 -7.35
CA ILE A 227 19.24 12.83 -6.74
C ILE A 227 20.72 12.37 -6.72
N LYS A 228 20.97 11.09 -6.42
CA LYS A 228 22.31 10.48 -6.40
C LYS A 228 22.58 9.80 -7.73
N THR A 229 22.96 10.58 -8.73
CA THR A 229 23.39 10.03 -10.02
C THR A 229 24.75 9.35 -9.90
N LYS A 230 25.11 8.51 -10.89
CA LYS A 230 26.43 7.86 -10.95
C LYS A 230 27.60 8.86 -10.86
N THR A 231 27.43 10.06 -11.39
CA THR A 231 28.42 11.15 -11.34
C THR A 231 28.34 12.01 -10.08
N ARG A 232 27.22 11.96 -9.34
CA ARG A 232 26.96 12.78 -8.14
C ARG A 232 26.48 11.88 -6.98
N ASN A 233 27.33 10.96 -6.54
CA ASN A 233 27.01 9.98 -5.50
C ASN A 233 27.48 10.38 -4.08
N LYS A 234 28.48 11.28 -3.96
CA LYS A 234 29.02 11.81 -2.70
C LYS A 234 28.33 13.13 -2.31
N ILE A 235 27.08 13.03 -1.87
CA ILE A 235 26.31 14.16 -1.32
C ILE A 235 26.28 14.00 0.21
N ASN A 236 26.53 15.09 0.95
CA ASN A 236 26.42 15.08 2.41
C ASN A 236 24.96 14.84 2.85
N MET A 237 24.75 14.15 3.97
CA MET A 237 23.43 13.72 4.44
C MET A 237 22.42 14.87 4.63
N PRO A 238 22.75 16.01 5.28
CA PRO A 238 21.80 17.11 5.44
C PRO A 238 21.38 17.74 4.09
N LEU A 239 22.31 17.80 3.14
CA LEU A 239 22.03 18.30 1.80
C LEU A 239 21.15 17.32 1.02
N LEU A 240 21.41 16.02 1.16
CA LEU A 240 20.60 14.98 0.55
C LEU A 240 19.16 15.01 1.09
N ASP A 241 19.00 15.11 2.42
CA ASP A 241 17.69 15.21 3.07
C ASP A 241 16.92 16.44 2.58
N ALA A 242 17.55 17.62 2.58
CA ALA A 242 16.93 18.83 2.06
C ALA A 242 16.49 18.71 0.59
N LEU A 243 17.33 18.10 -0.26
CA LEU A 243 17.00 17.87 -1.67
C LEU A 243 15.83 16.89 -1.85
N ILE A 244 15.78 15.83 -1.04
CA ILE A 244 14.65 14.88 -1.04
C ILE A 244 13.37 15.60 -0.62
N ARG A 245 13.38 16.35 0.49
CA ARG A 245 12.21 17.10 0.99
C ARG A 245 11.66 18.06 -0.06
N ILE A 246 12.52 18.84 -0.73
CA ILE A 246 12.12 19.76 -1.82
C ILE A 246 11.48 18.97 -2.97
N LYS A 247 12.07 17.84 -3.37
CA LYS A 247 11.56 17.02 -4.47
C LYS A 247 10.22 16.37 -4.14
N VAL A 248 10.06 15.85 -2.93
CA VAL A 248 8.80 15.28 -2.45
C VAL A 248 7.72 16.35 -2.41
N HIS A 249 8.01 17.54 -1.86
CA HIS A 249 7.06 18.65 -1.85
C HIS A 249 6.59 19.04 -3.26
N PHE A 250 7.51 19.17 -4.21
CA PHE A 250 7.15 19.47 -5.61
C PHE A 250 6.32 18.37 -6.27
N LEU A 251 6.60 17.10 -5.95
CA LEU A 251 5.83 15.97 -6.45
C LEU A 251 4.38 16.02 -5.94
N VAL A 252 4.20 16.21 -4.63
CA VAL A 252 2.87 16.26 -3.98
C VAL A 252 2.03 17.42 -4.50
N GLU A 253 2.64 18.60 -4.67
CA GLU A 253 1.95 19.79 -5.18
C GLU A 253 1.79 19.78 -6.72
N GLY A 254 2.33 18.79 -7.43
CA GLY A 254 2.33 18.77 -8.90
C GLY A 254 3.12 19.94 -9.53
N LEU A 255 4.08 20.51 -8.80
CA LEU A 255 4.84 21.69 -9.21
C LEU A 255 6.14 21.31 -9.92
N CYS A 256 6.43 22.00 -11.03
CA CYS A 256 7.75 21.97 -11.64
C CYS A 256 8.63 23.07 -11.04
N CYS A 257 9.95 22.86 -10.96
CA CYS A 257 10.91 23.88 -10.53
C CYS A 257 10.84 25.19 -11.32
N LYS A 258 10.30 25.14 -12.54
CA LYS A 258 10.07 26.31 -13.40
C LYS A 258 8.92 27.20 -12.93
N ASN A 259 7.94 26.61 -12.24
CA ASN A 259 6.71 27.27 -11.82
C ASN A 259 6.73 27.60 -10.32
N PHE A 260 7.80 27.21 -9.62
CA PHE A 260 7.91 27.45 -8.19
C PHE A 260 8.13 28.94 -7.91
N LEU A 261 7.19 29.54 -7.19
CA LEU A 261 7.26 30.92 -6.73
C LEU A 261 7.64 30.92 -5.24
N PRO A 262 8.85 31.38 -4.88
CA PRO A 262 9.26 31.42 -3.48
C PRO A 262 8.35 32.38 -2.69
N THR A 263 7.99 31.98 -1.47
CA THR A 263 7.22 32.87 -0.58
C THR A 263 8.09 34.03 -0.08
N ARG A 264 7.46 35.11 0.36
CA ARG A 264 8.17 36.26 0.97
C ARG A 264 9.06 35.84 2.14
N ARG A 265 8.64 34.84 2.94
CA ARG A 265 9.44 34.28 4.04
C ARG A 265 10.71 33.58 3.53
N MET A 266 10.64 32.88 2.41
CA MET A 266 11.82 32.25 1.78
C MET A 266 12.81 33.30 1.28
N HIS A 267 12.32 34.36 0.63
CA HIS A 267 13.17 35.48 0.22
C HIS A 267 13.88 36.15 1.39
N GLN A 268 13.20 36.32 2.53
CA GLN A 268 13.81 36.87 3.74
C GLN A 268 14.92 35.97 4.32
N LYS A 269 14.79 34.65 4.18
CA LYS A 269 15.83 33.68 4.58
C LYS A 269 17.02 33.66 3.61
N PHE A 270 16.87 34.17 2.38
CA PHE A 270 17.95 34.30 1.40
C PHE A 270 18.80 35.55 1.71
N ASN A 271 19.56 35.49 2.80
CA ASN A 271 20.43 36.57 3.24
C ASN A 271 21.82 36.04 3.62
N VAL A 272 22.73 36.93 4.01
CA VAL A 272 24.14 36.61 4.30
C VAL A 272 24.30 35.49 5.35
N LYS A 273 23.34 35.34 6.28
CA LYS A 273 23.35 34.30 7.32
C LYS A 273 23.24 32.87 6.77
N MET A 274 22.92 32.70 5.48
CA MET A 274 22.89 31.38 4.82
C MET A 274 24.27 30.70 4.84
N TYR A 275 25.36 31.46 4.93
CA TYR A 275 26.72 30.94 4.98
C TYR A 275 27.28 30.79 6.42
N ASP A 276 26.53 31.22 7.43
CA ASP A 276 26.95 31.14 8.84
C ASP A 276 26.77 29.71 9.38
N GLN A 277 27.87 28.95 9.38
CA GLN A 277 27.92 27.57 9.88
C GLN A 277 27.53 27.41 11.37
N HIS A 278 27.59 28.49 12.16
CA HIS A 278 27.15 28.52 13.56
C HIS A 278 25.63 28.52 13.73
N SER A 279 24.85 28.99 12.74
CA SER A 279 23.38 29.04 12.86
C SER A 279 22.70 27.69 12.62
N CYS A 280 23.33 26.80 11.84
CA CYS A 280 22.77 25.48 11.50
C CYS A 280 22.71 24.53 12.70
N LYS A 281 23.67 24.58 13.63
CA LYS A 281 23.69 23.67 14.79
C LYS A 281 22.54 23.93 15.77
N ASN A 282 22.24 25.20 16.03
CA ASN A 282 21.19 25.59 16.99
C ASN A 282 19.76 25.39 16.44
N ASN A 283 19.57 25.32 15.12
CA ASN A 283 18.26 25.05 14.50
C ASN A 283 17.95 23.55 14.42
N ILE A 284 18.97 22.70 14.23
CA ILE A 284 18.81 21.23 14.22
C ILE A 284 18.34 20.72 15.59
N GLU A 285 18.75 21.36 16.69
CA GLU A 285 18.30 21.02 18.04
C GLU A 285 16.84 21.40 18.30
N LYS A 286 16.33 22.46 17.66
CA LYS A 286 14.93 22.91 17.79
C LYS A 286 13.96 22.14 16.90
N GLU A 287 14.36 21.79 15.69
CA GLU A 287 13.50 21.00 14.78
C GLU A 287 13.29 19.55 15.27
N LYS A 288 14.26 19.00 16.03
CA LYS A 288 14.11 17.68 16.67
C LYS A 288 13.04 17.61 17.77
N GLU A 289 12.69 18.74 18.40
CA GLU A 289 11.62 18.76 19.41
C GLU A 289 10.22 18.74 18.78
N GLU A 290 10.06 19.23 17.54
CA GLU A 290 8.77 19.25 16.82
C GLU A 290 8.48 17.92 16.07
N ASP A 291 9.51 17.18 15.64
CA ASP A 291 9.39 15.89 14.94
C ASP A 291 8.97 14.71 15.87
N ASN A 292 8.96 14.89 17.20
CA ASN A 292 8.57 13.87 18.19
C ASN A 292 7.09 13.43 18.09
N THR A 293 6.28 14.07 17.25
CA THR A 293 4.87 13.69 17.04
C THR A 293 4.71 12.45 16.13
N PHE A 294 5.74 12.09 15.34
CA PHE A 294 5.70 10.89 14.48
C PHE A 294 6.20 9.60 15.17
N ASP A 295 6.99 9.71 16.23
CA ASP A 295 7.56 8.56 16.94
C ASP A 295 6.51 7.73 17.72
N ALA A 296 5.30 8.29 17.95
CA ALA A 296 4.21 7.59 18.62
C ALA A 296 3.59 6.45 17.80
N VAL A 297 3.79 6.41 16.47
CA VAL A 297 3.23 5.37 15.60
C VAL A 297 4.11 4.11 15.54
N ASN A 298 5.39 4.22 15.92
CA ASN A 298 6.34 3.09 15.88
C ASN A 298 6.19 2.09 17.03
N VAL A 299 5.35 2.37 18.04
CA VAL A 299 5.22 1.49 19.22
C VAL A 299 4.17 0.38 19.03
N VAL A 300 3.39 0.40 17.94
CA VAL A 300 2.29 -0.58 17.72
C VAL A 300 2.61 -1.64 16.66
N PHE A 301 3.75 -1.56 15.97
CA PHE A 301 4.11 -2.45 14.84
C PHE A 301 5.32 -3.36 15.07
N LEU A 302 5.65 -3.68 16.34
CA LEU A 302 6.48 -4.83 16.70
C LEU A 302 5.61 -5.91 17.35
#